data_AF-A0A3D0DD23-F1
#
_entry.id   AF-A0A3D0DD23-F1
#
_cell.length_a   1.000
_cell.length_b   1.000
_cell.length_c   1.000
_cell.angle_alpha   90.00
_cell.angle_beta   90.00
_cell.angle_gamma   90.00
#
_symmetry.space_group_name_H-M   'P 1'
#
loop_
_entity.id
_entity.type
_entity.pdbx_description
1 polymer ?
#
loop_
_entity_poly.entity_id
_entity_poly.type
_entity_poly.pdbx_seq_one_letter_code
_entity_poly.pdbx_strand_id
1 'polypeptide(L)'
;MDILKPIRIILLLMFIYGISQAQLSPGELSKPHAFLDGIENCNKCHGFDQKLSPDKCLACHIYLADRRKQGLGMHANSSYRNCEDCHVEHQGKDFELIFWKDGQEKFDHNLTRYILDGKHLSVKCRDCHQSKNISQDIVTKEPKKNFSTTFQGLGQECTTCHADEHRGQISAKCSTCHTTAGWKSPAKFDHASVKFKLTGKHITIACDKCHPLIVDNRSEKDKDYLKLTGIQSAKCLDCHKDVHNSKFGQNCEGCHDTDGWSNVARGQFDHSKTRFALLGAHSRVACEKCHTPGKPFKGLKYEKCQDCHRDYHKGQFASRLQAGACEECHTVDGYLPTRFSVAAHAETKYPLQGSHLAIACNACHQKELLTGNVETIKFKF
;
A
#
# COMPACT_ATOMS: atom_id res chain seq x y z
N MET A 1 32.38 98.80 35.30
CA MET A 1 31.32 98.01 34.62
C MET A 1 31.85 96.60 34.45
N ASP A 2 31.34 95.65 35.24
CA ASP A 2 31.85 94.27 35.33
C ASP A 2 31.58 93.46 34.05
N ILE A 3 32.60 93.33 33.19
CA ILE A 3 32.58 92.53 31.96
C ILE A 3 32.49 91.01 32.26
N LEU A 4 32.70 90.61 33.52
CA LEU A 4 32.65 89.21 33.96
C LEU A 4 31.23 88.64 34.19
N LYS A 5 30.21 89.50 34.36
CA LYS A 5 28.81 89.06 34.54
C LYS A 5 28.16 88.45 33.28
N PRO A 6 28.25 89.05 32.07
CA PRO A 6 27.61 88.48 30.88
C PRO A 6 28.30 87.19 30.42
N ILE A 7 29.62 87.05 30.60
CA ILE A 7 30.37 85.85 30.22
C ILE A 7 30.00 84.66 31.11
N ARG A 8 29.80 84.87 32.42
CA ARG A 8 29.30 83.83 33.33
C ARG A 8 27.87 83.40 32.99
N ILE A 9 27.00 84.32 32.57
CA ILE A 9 25.62 84.00 32.17
C ILE A 9 25.60 83.23 30.84
N ILE A 10 26.42 83.60 29.86
CA ILE A 10 26.52 82.90 28.57
C ILE A 10 27.11 81.49 28.75
N LEU A 11 28.15 81.33 29.58
CA LEU A 11 28.71 80.02 29.91
C LEU A 11 27.73 79.15 30.70
N LEU A 12 26.94 79.73 31.62
CA LEU A 12 25.90 79.00 32.34
C LEU A 12 24.77 78.55 31.38
N LEU A 13 24.35 79.42 30.44
CA LEU A 13 23.35 79.10 29.42
C LEU A 13 23.84 78.05 28.43
N MET A 14 25.12 78.07 28.03
CA MET A 14 25.73 77.02 27.20
C MET A 14 25.86 75.68 27.96
N PHE A 15 26.13 75.73 29.27
CA PHE A 15 26.15 74.53 30.10
C PHE A 15 24.74 73.94 30.30
N ILE A 16 23.71 74.78 30.43
CA ILE A 16 22.31 74.34 30.48
C ILE A 16 21.84 73.80 29.11
N TYR A 17 22.32 74.37 28.00
CA TYR A 17 22.02 73.86 26.65
C TYR A 17 22.68 72.49 26.39
N GLY A 18 23.89 72.27 26.93
CA GLY A 18 24.60 70.99 26.87
C GLY A 18 23.94 69.88 27.71
N ILE A 19 23.31 70.22 28.84
CA ILE A 19 22.58 69.26 29.69
C ILE A 19 21.17 68.95 29.13
N SER A 20 20.63 69.81 28.25
CA SER A 20 19.29 69.63 27.68
C SER A 20 19.21 68.69 26.47
N GLN A 21 20.35 68.16 26.00
CA GLN A 21 20.37 66.96 25.16
C GLN A 21 20.41 65.71 26.07
N ALA A 22 19.52 65.67 27.07
CA ALA A 22 19.10 64.38 27.61
C ALA A 22 18.52 63.62 26.42
N GLN A 23 19.14 62.49 26.07
CA GLN A 23 18.69 61.61 24.98
C GLN A 23 17.27 61.10 25.31
N LEU A 24 16.24 61.86 24.92
CA LEU A 24 14.84 61.60 25.26
C LEU A 24 14.30 60.34 24.56
N SER A 25 14.99 59.85 23.53
CA SER A 25 14.63 58.65 22.79
C SER A 25 15.80 57.66 22.80
N PRO A 26 15.61 56.40 23.22
CA PRO A 26 16.67 55.38 23.23
C PRO A 26 17.18 54.99 21.83
N GLY A 27 16.54 55.45 20.77
CA GLY A 27 16.78 55.06 19.39
C GLY A 27 15.46 54.82 18.65
N GLU A 28 15.50 54.78 17.31
CA GLU A 28 14.34 54.43 16.50
C GLU A 28 13.90 52.98 16.73
N LEU A 29 12.59 52.72 16.66
CA LEU A 29 12.06 51.36 16.74
C LEU A 29 12.30 50.60 15.42
N SER A 30 12.27 49.28 15.54
CA SER A 30 12.34 48.32 14.43
C SER A 30 11.14 48.47 13.50
N LYS A 31 11.29 48.07 12.22
CA LYS A 31 10.21 48.11 11.22
C LYS A 31 8.85 47.57 11.71
N PRO A 32 8.76 46.42 12.41
CA PRO A 32 7.49 45.91 12.92
C PRO A 32 6.77 46.85 13.90
N HIS A 33 7.51 47.68 14.64
CA HIS A 33 6.99 48.60 15.64
C HIS A 33 7.11 50.08 15.27
N ALA A 34 7.55 50.42 14.05
CA ALA A 34 7.68 51.81 13.60
C ALA A 34 6.38 52.62 13.72
N PHE A 35 5.21 51.96 13.71
CA PHE A 35 3.91 52.61 13.95
C PHE A 35 3.72 53.13 15.40
N LEU A 36 4.58 52.69 16.32
CA LEU A 36 4.64 53.13 17.72
C LEU A 36 5.76 54.14 17.95
N ASP A 37 6.50 54.57 16.92
CA ASP A 37 7.50 55.64 17.08
C ASP A 37 6.82 56.91 17.63
N GLY A 38 7.55 57.64 18.48
CA GLY A 38 7.09 58.89 19.07
C GLY A 38 7.04 58.88 20.60
N ILE A 39 7.31 60.05 21.20
CA ILE A 39 7.49 60.21 22.65
C ILE A 39 6.24 59.89 23.49
N GLU A 40 5.06 59.96 22.87
CA GLU A 40 3.78 59.67 23.54
C GLU A 40 3.52 58.16 23.71
N ASN A 41 4.24 57.31 22.96
CA ASN A 41 3.99 55.88 22.89
C ASN A 41 4.89 55.04 23.82
N CYS A 42 5.81 55.66 24.57
CA CYS A 42 6.72 54.94 25.46
C CYS A 42 5.97 54.05 26.47
N ASN A 43 4.83 54.52 26.98
CA ASN A 43 4.00 53.78 27.92
C ASN A 43 3.23 52.61 27.29
N LYS A 44 3.27 52.43 25.97
CA LYS A 44 2.69 51.26 25.28
C LYS A 44 3.49 50.00 25.53
N CYS A 45 4.77 50.11 25.86
CA CYS A 45 5.65 48.99 26.17
C CYS A 45 6.17 49.05 27.62
N HIS A 46 6.49 50.25 28.12
CA HIS A 46 7.12 50.44 29.43
C HIS A 46 6.12 50.75 30.55
N GLY A 47 6.38 50.21 31.75
CA GLY A 47 5.72 50.57 33.00
C GLY A 47 6.16 51.93 33.56
N PHE A 48 5.59 52.33 34.69
CA PHE A 48 5.96 53.57 35.38
C PHE A 48 7.40 53.53 35.94
N ASP A 49 7.93 52.34 36.16
CA ASP A 49 9.30 52.07 36.59
C ASP A 49 10.29 52.02 35.41
N GLN A 50 9.87 52.44 34.22
CA GLN A 50 10.64 52.41 32.96
C GLN A 50 11.03 51.01 32.48
N LYS A 51 10.57 49.94 33.14
CA LYS A 51 10.80 48.56 32.72
C LYS A 51 9.77 48.12 31.69
N LEU A 52 10.15 47.16 30.85
CA LEU A 52 9.22 46.55 29.92
C LEU A 52 8.18 45.70 30.67
N SER A 53 6.93 45.76 30.20
CA SER A 53 5.84 44.96 30.75
C SER A 53 5.40 43.89 29.75
N PRO A 54 5.58 42.59 30.06
CA PRO A 54 5.14 41.50 29.19
C PRO A 54 3.65 41.56 28.86
N ASP A 55 2.81 41.99 29.81
CA ASP A 55 1.35 42.10 29.61
C ASP A 55 0.99 43.15 28.55
N LYS A 56 1.78 44.23 28.45
CA LYS A 56 1.58 45.24 27.41
C LYS A 56 1.92 44.71 26.02
N CYS A 57 2.99 43.91 25.89
CA CYS A 57 3.30 43.22 24.64
C CYS A 57 2.14 42.28 24.24
N LEU A 58 1.65 41.49 25.20
CA LEU A 58 0.56 40.54 24.98
C LEU A 58 -0.80 41.19 24.67
N ALA A 59 -1.03 42.44 25.08
CA ALA A 59 -2.24 43.18 24.76
C ALA A 59 -2.40 43.42 23.24
N CYS A 60 -1.28 43.57 22.51
CA CYS A 60 -1.28 43.65 21.04
C CYS A 60 -1.04 42.28 20.38
N HIS A 61 -0.21 41.43 20.97
CA HIS A 61 0.09 40.08 20.47
C HIS A 61 -0.88 39.03 21.01
N ILE A 62 -2.16 39.18 20.66
CA ILE A 62 -3.28 38.41 21.24
C ILE A 62 -3.14 36.91 20.96
N TYR A 63 -2.68 36.51 19.77
CA TYR A 63 -2.43 35.09 19.47
C TYR A 63 -1.35 34.50 20.37
N LEU A 64 -0.27 35.25 20.60
CA LEU A 64 0.81 34.82 21.49
C LEU A 64 0.31 34.74 22.94
N ALA A 65 -0.51 35.69 23.37
CA ALA A 65 -1.10 35.71 24.70
C ALA A 65 -1.95 34.45 24.97
N ASP A 66 -2.81 34.10 24.00
CA ASP A 66 -3.63 32.90 24.05
C ASP A 66 -2.78 31.62 24.13
N ARG A 67 -1.76 31.50 23.26
CA ARG A 67 -0.83 30.37 23.31
C ARG A 67 -0.09 30.24 24.63
N ARG A 68 0.37 31.36 25.21
CA ARG A 68 1.04 31.36 26.53
C ARG A 68 0.10 30.88 27.62
N LYS A 69 -1.16 31.35 27.62
CA LYS A 69 -2.20 30.92 28.56
C LYS A 69 -2.48 29.42 28.46
N GLN A 70 -2.46 28.87 27.26
CA GLN A 70 -2.67 27.44 27.00
C GLN A 70 -1.41 26.57 27.21
N GLY A 71 -0.26 27.15 27.58
CA GLY A 71 0.97 26.37 27.74
C GLY A 71 1.56 25.86 26.41
N LEU A 72 1.32 26.56 25.30
CA LEU A 72 1.67 26.10 23.95
C LEU A 72 2.94 26.75 23.39
N GLY A 73 3.98 25.95 23.21
CA GLY A 73 5.23 26.34 22.54
C GLY A 73 6.21 27.10 23.44
N MET A 74 7.31 27.56 22.85
CA MET A 74 8.47 28.12 23.56
C MET A 74 8.11 29.27 24.52
N HIS A 75 7.36 30.27 24.06
CA HIS A 75 7.04 31.46 24.87
C HIS A 75 6.15 31.18 26.10
N ALA A 76 5.57 29.98 26.21
CA ALA A 76 4.82 29.59 27.40
C ALA A 76 5.74 29.15 28.56
N ASN A 77 6.93 28.64 28.24
CA ASN A 77 7.96 28.24 29.20
C ASN A 77 8.46 29.47 29.97
N SER A 78 8.61 29.32 31.29
CA SER A 78 9.03 30.39 32.21
C SER A 78 10.36 31.03 31.83
N SER A 79 11.27 30.25 31.23
CA SER A 79 12.61 30.70 30.83
C SER A 79 12.60 31.67 29.64
N TYR A 80 11.48 31.80 28.92
CA TYR A 80 11.33 32.64 27.73
C TYR A 80 10.20 33.67 27.88
N ARG A 81 9.88 34.07 29.12
CA ARG A 81 8.79 35.02 29.40
C ARG A 81 9.20 36.49 29.35
N ASN A 82 10.48 36.77 29.48
CA ASN A 82 11.05 38.11 29.28
C ASN A 82 11.24 38.30 27.78
N CYS A 83 10.44 39.18 27.19
CA CYS A 83 10.40 39.33 25.74
C CYS A 83 11.69 39.96 25.22
N GLU A 84 12.23 40.91 25.99
CA GLU A 84 13.42 41.71 25.69
C GLU A 84 14.72 40.92 25.61
N ASP A 85 14.77 39.72 26.21
CA ASP A 85 15.94 38.84 26.16
C ASP A 85 16.19 38.33 24.72
N CYS A 86 15.17 38.34 23.87
CA CYS A 86 15.24 37.93 22.47
C CYS A 86 14.68 38.96 21.50
N HIS A 87 13.72 39.80 21.92
CA HIS A 87 13.13 40.85 21.10
C HIS A 87 13.72 42.21 21.48
N VAL A 88 14.88 42.51 20.89
CA VAL A 88 15.66 43.70 21.25
C VAL A 88 15.22 44.87 20.40
N GLU A 89 14.67 45.88 21.04
CA GLU A 89 14.12 47.08 20.40
C GLU A 89 15.07 48.29 20.56
N HIS A 90 14.75 49.41 19.89
CA HIS A 90 15.56 50.65 19.85
C HIS A 90 16.90 50.53 19.12
N GLN A 91 17.05 49.51 18.27
CA GLN A 91 18.27 49.29 17.49
C GLN A 91 18.17 49.86 16.06
N GLY A 92 17.10 50.61 15.76
CA GLY A 92 16.84 51.18 14.45
C GLY A 92 15.93 50.32 13.56
N LYS A 93 15.37 50.96 12.53
CA LYS A 93 14.38 50.35 11.62
C LYS A 93 14.88 49.11 10.90
N ASP A 94 16.16 49.05 10.58
CA ASP A 94 16.78 47.96 9.84
C ASP A 94 17.23 46.79 10.72
N PHE A 95 17.09 46.89 12.04
CA PHE A 95 17.45 45.81 12.95
C PHE A 95 16.44 44.66 12.86
N GLU A 96 16.95 43.44 12.78
CA GLU A 96 16.15 42.22 12.91
C GLU A 96 15.79 42.02 14.39
N LEU A 97 14.53 42.32 14.72
CA LEU A 97 14.03 42.35 16.10
C LEU A 97 14.35 41.09 16.91
N ILE A 98 14.43 39.91 16.27
CA ILE A 98 14.70 38.64 16.95
C ILE A 98 16.21 38.40 17.02
N PHE A 99 16.76 38.51 18.22
CA PHE A 99 18.11 38.13 18.56
C PHE A 99 18.22 36.62 18.82
N TRP A 100 19.00 35.93 18.00
CA TRP A 100 19.26 34.50 18.12
C TRP A 100 20.64 34.26 18.76
N LYS A 101 20.67 34.02 20.08
CA LYS A 101 21.91 33.84 20.84
C LYS A 101 22.92 32.89 20.18
N ASP A 102 22.43 31.73 19.72
CA ASP A 102 23.27 30.68 19.12
C ASP A 102 23.14 30.62 17.58
N GLY A 103 22.44 31.58 16.99
CA GLY A 103 22.07 31.62 15.57
C GLY A 103 20.74 30.93 15.27
N GLN A 104 20.01 31.45 14.29
CA GLN A 104 18.67 30.97 13.92
C GLN A 104 18.65 29.48 13.53
N GLU A 105 19.68 29.01 12.81
CA GLU A 105 19.78 27.63 12.33
C GLU A 105 19.99 26.60 13.46
N LYS A 106 20.35 27.06 14.67
CA LYS A 106 20.50 26.19 15.86
C LYS A 106 19.26 26.19 16.74
N PHE A 107 18.16 26.79 16.29
CA PHE A 107 16.92 26.79 17.05
C PHE A 107 16.40 25.37 17.30
N ASP A 108 16.14 25.05 18.57
CA ASP A 108 15.63 23.74 18.95
C ASP A 108 14.11 23.66 18.78
N HIS A 109 13.67 22.94 17.74
CA HIS A 109 12.25 22.71 17.49
C HIS A 109 11.56 21.84 18.56
N ASN A 110 12.30 21.14 19.44
CA ASN A 110 11.71 20.43 20.58
C ASN A 110 11.13 21.37 21.64
N LEU A 111 11.57 22.64 21.65
CA LEU A 111 10.96 23.70 22.45
C LEU A 111 9.58 24.10 21.91
N THR A 112 9.27 23.68 20.69
CA THR A 112 7.96 23.81 20.07
C THR A 112 7.20 22.50 20.23
N ARG A 113 5.87 22.55 20.08
CA ARG A 113 5.04 21.32 20.04
C ARG A 113 5.08 20.62 18.68
N TYR A 114 6.00 21.01 17.80
CA TYR A 114 6.18 20.43 16.47
C TYR A 114 7.61 19.93 16.34
N ILE A 115 7.80 18.65 16.64
CA ILE A 115 9.11 18.01 16.58
C ILE A 115 9.42 17.72 15.12
N LEU A 116 10.59 18.17 14.66
CA LEU A 116 11.08 17.83 13.34
C LEU A 116 11.70 16.44 13.35
N ASP A 117 11.31 15.60 12.40
CA ASP A 117 11.86 14.27 12.21
C ASP A 117 11.95 13.92 10.71
N GLY A 118 12.64 12.82 10.41
CA GLY A 118 12.84 12.34 9.04
C GLY A 118 13.46 13.40 8.13
N LYS A 119 12.84 13.65 6.97
CA LYS A 119 13.31 14.63 5.98
C LYS A 119 13.12 16.08 6.42
N HIS A 120 12.27 16.36 7.40
CA HIS A 120 12.04 17.72 7.88
C HIS A 120 13.25 18.31 8.63
N LEU A 121 14.13 17.46 9.18
CA LEU A 121 15.35 17.90 9.88
C LEU A 121 16.34 18.68 9.00
N SER A 122 16.28 18.50 7.68
CA SER A 122 17.18 19.14 6.72
C SER A 122 16.55 20.31 5.95
N VAL A 123 15.33 20.71 6.31
CA VAL A 123 14.59 21.76 5.60
C VAL A 123 14.95 23.12 6.18
N LYS A 124 15.19 24.12 5.32
CA LYS A 124 15.49 25.48 5.78
C LYS A 124 14.26 26.12 6.41
N CYS A 125 14.44 27.00 7.39
CA CYS A 125 13.32 27.60 8.11
C CYS A 125 12.28 28.24 7.17
N ARG A 126 12.72 28.97 6.13
CA ARG A 126 11.84 29.70 5.20
C ARG A 126 11.15 28.82 4.15
N ASP A 127 11.53 27.55 4.05
CA ASP A 127 10.80 26.60 3.20
C ASP A 127 9.52 26.11 3.90
N CYS A 128 9.53 26.04 5.24
CA CYS A 128 8.35 25.75 6.04
C CYS A 128 7.55 27.02 6.37
N HIS A 129 8.23 28.04 6.89
CA HIS A 129 7.62 29.27 7.42
C HIS A 129 7.24 30.25 6.31
N GLN A 130 6.24 29.84 5.53
CA GLN A 130 5.66 30.59 4.42
C GLN A 130 4.24 31.03 4.79
N SER A 131 3.86 32.25 4.40
CA SER A 131 2.55 32.83 4.70
C SER A 131 1.38 31.95 4.24
N LYS A 132 1.52 31.26 3.10
CA LYS A 132 0.51 30.34 2.55
C LYS A 132 0.23 29.12 3.44
N ASN A 133 1.15 28.75 4.34
CA ASN A 133 1.02 27.60 5.25
C ASN A 133 0.43 28.00 6.62
N ILE A 134 0.08 29.28 6.79
CA ILE A 134 -0.48 29.81 8.05
C ILE A 134 -1.99 29.58 8.04
N SER A 135 -2.52 29.12 9.16
CA SER A 135 -3.96 28.88 9.30
C SER A 135 -4.77 30.15 9.05
N GLN A 136 -5.83 30.04 8.25
CA GLN A 136 -6.72 31.16 7.93
C GLN A 136 -7.39 31.75 9.19
N ASP A 137 -7.61 30.94 10.23
CA ASP A 137 -8.11 31.41 11.52
C ASP A 137 -7.15 32.43 12.16
N ILE A 138 -5.85 32.18 12.05
CA ILE A 138 -4.81 33.06 12.61
C ILE A 138 -4.69 34.34 11.79
N VAL A 139 -4.74 34.22 10.46
CA VAL A 139 -4.73 35.37 9.55
C VAL A 139 -5.90 36.31 9.86
N THR A 140 -7.08 35.75 10.12
CA THR A 140 -8.28 36.52 10.48
C THR A 140 -8.16 37.18 11.86
N LYS A 141 -7.53 36.51 12.84
CA LYS A 141 -7.38 37.02 14.22
C LYS A 141 -6.28 38.08 14.37
N GLU A 142 -5.26 38.09 13.51
CA GLU A 142 -4.14 39.04 13.57
C GLU A 142 -3.96 39.81 12.24
N PRO A 143 -4.95 40.62 11.80
CA PRO A 143 -4.95 41.24 10.48
C PRO A 143 -3.83 42.27 10.26
N LYS A 144 -3.24 42.80 11.34
CA LYS A 144 -2.14 43.78 11.29
C LYS A 144 -0.74 43.14 11.29
N LYS A 145 -0.65 41.82 11.42
CA LYS A 145 0.63 41.10 11.50
C LYS A 145 1.21 40.86 10.12
N ASN A 146 2.53 41.05 9.99
CA ASN A 146 3.23 40.65 8.79
C ASN A 146 3.50 39.14 8.81
N PHE A 147 2.71 38.39 8.05
CA PHE A 147 2.82 36.93 7.93
C PHE A 147 3.98 36.44 7.06
N SER A 148 4.64 37.34 6.32
CA SER A 148 5.80 36.95 5.48
C SER A 148 7.08 36.72 6.28
N THR A 149 7.19 37.33 7.47
CA THR A 149 8.41 37.26 8.30
C THR A 149 8.23 36.42 9.56
N THR A 150 7.00 36.08 9.94
CA THR A 150 6.69 35.37 11.19
C THR A 150 7.09 33.89 11.15
N PHE A 151 7.47 33.37 12.32
CA PHE A 151 7.70 31.93 12.56
C PHE A 151 6.52 31.25 13.27
N GLN A 152 5.38 31.94 13.41
CA GLN A 152 4.22 31.46 14.16
C GLN A 152 3.02 31.21 13.26
N GLY A 153 2.16 30.26 13.68
CA GLY A 153 0.83 30.07 13.11
C GLY A 153 0.74 29.07 11.94
N LEU A 154 1.80 28.33 11.65
CA LEU A 154 1.74 27.21 10.72
C LEU A 154 0.80 26.12 11.26
N GLY A 155 -0.02 25.55 10.37
CA GLY A 155 -0.76 24.33 10.67
C GLY A 155 0.18 23.14 10.87
N GLN A 156 -0.19 22.21 11.75
CA GLN A 156 0.58 21.00 12.04
C GLN A 156 0.15 19.79 11.20
N GLU A 157 -0.98 19.92 10.50
CA GLU A 157 -1.50 18.86 9.62
C GLU A 157 -0.66 18.76 8.35
N CYS A 158 -0.40 17.54 7.88
CA CYS A 158 0.40 17.28 6.67
C CYS A 158 -0.13 18.06 5.46
N THR A 159 -1.46 18.15 5.35
CA THR A 159 -2.17 18.83 4.25
C THR A 159 -1.99 20.35 4.22
N THR A 160 -1.46 20.93 5.31
CA THR A 160 -1.08 22.35 5.34
C THR A 160 0.05 22.66 4.35
N CYS A 161 0.96 21.69 4.16
CA CYS A 161 2.15 21.86 3.34
C CYS A 161 2.18 20.92 2.13
N HIS A 162 1.57 19.73 2.25
CA HIS A 162 1.59 18.68 1.24
C HIS A 162 0.22 18.52 0.58
N ALA A 163 0.21 18.41 -0.74
CA ALA A 163 -1.01 18.05 -1.45
C ALA A 163 -1.37 16.59 -1.18
N ASP A 164 -2.67 16.31 -1.04
CA ASP A 164 -3.14 14.92 -1.00
C ASP A 164 -3.07 14.30 -2.39
N GLU A 165 -2.12 13.37 -2.56
CA GLU A 165 -1.91 12.62 -3.79
C GLU A 165 -3.04 11.61 -4.06
N HIS A 166 -3.85 11.28 -3.06
CA HIS A 166 -4.89 10.27 -3.15
C HIS A 166 -6.25 10.83 -3.57
N ARG A 167 -6.37 12.14 -3.79
CA ARG A 167 -7.61 12.80 -4.26
C ARG A 167 -8.80 12.51 -3.33
N GLY A 168 -8.56 12.46 -2.03
CA GLY A 168 -9.60 12.20 -1.03
C GLY A 168 -10.15 10.78 -1.03
N GLN A 169 -9.53 9.84 -1.76
CA GLN A 169 -9.97 8.45 -1.78
C GLN A 169 -9.81 7.74 -0.43
N ILE A 170 -8.86 8.19 0.39
CA ILE A 170 -8.56 7.63 1.69
C ILE A 170 -8.45 8.73 2.75
N SER A 171 -8.28 8.34 4.02
CA SER A 171 -8.20 9.28 5.13
C SER A 171 -7.08 10.31 4.96
N ALA A 172 -7.36 11.56 5.36
CA ALA A 172 -6.36 12.64 5.46
C ALA A 172 -5.32 12.42 6.58
N LYS A 173 -5.46 11.36 7.40
CA LYS A 173 -4.46 10.99 8.42
C LYS A 173 -3.26 10.29 7.80
N CYS A 174 -2.44 11.04 7.07
CA CYS A 174 -1.30 10.55 6.30
C CYS A 174 -0.35 9.66 7.13
N SER A 175 -0.14 9.99 8.41
CA SER A 175 0.76 9.30 9.35
C SER A 175 0.36 7.86 9.70
N THR A 176 -0.86 7.46 9.33
CA THR A 176 -1.34 6.07 9.42
C THR A 176 -0.55 5.16 8.49
N CYS A 177 -0.18 5.67 7.30
CA CYS A 177 0.48 4.89 6.25
C CYS A 177 1.90 5.38 5.95
N HIS A 178 2.11 6.70 5.99
CA HIS A 178 3.37 7.35 5.66
C HIS A 178 4.18 7.72 6.91
N THR A 179 5.46 7.98 6.67
CA THR A 179 6.37 8.54 7.68
C THR A 179 7.04 9.78 7.10
N THR A 180 7.54 10.64 7.96
CA THR A 180 8.30 11.82 7.57
C THR A 180 9.67 11.49 6.95
N ALA A 181 10.09 10.22 6.99
CA ALA A 181 11.29 9.75 6.29
C ALA A 181 11.10 9.67 4.76
N GLY A 182 9.85 9.48 4.28
CA GLY A 182 9.56 9.42 2.85
C GLY A 182 8.12 9.08 2.51
N TRP A 183 7.68 9.60 1.36
CA TRP A 183 6.33 9.38 0.80
C TRP A 183 6.25 8.15 -0.10
N LYS A 184 7.34 7.83 -0.82
CA LYS A 184 7.41 6.68 -1.72
C LYS A 184 7.50 5.41 -0.87
N SER A 185 6.55 4.50 -1.08
CA SER A 185 6.30 3.31 -0.27
C SER A 185 5.70 3.64 1.11
N PRO A 186 4.38 3.48 1.29
CA PRO A 186 3.73 3.71 2.57
C PRO A 186 4.20 2.65 3.59
N ALA A 187 5.24 3.00 4.35
CA ALA A 187 5.97 2.08 5.23
C ALA A 187 5.11 1.37 6.27
N LYS A 188 3.94 1.93 6.59
CA LYS A 188 3.00 1.37 7.58
C LYS A 188 1.77 0.72 6.95
N PHE A 189 1.60 0.77 5.64
CA PHE A 189 0.46 0.18 4.97
C PHE A 189 0.72 -1.28 4.60
N ASP A 190 -0.23 -2.13 4.94
CA ASP A 190 -0.22 -3.56 4.60
C ASP A 190 -1.57 -3.98 4.00
N HIS A 191 -1.52 -4.71 2.88
CA HIS A 191 -2.69 -5.28 2.24
C HIS A 191 -3.39 -6.34 3.10
N ALA A 192 -2.74 -6.88 4.13
CA ALA A 192 -3.38 -7.74 5.13
C ALA A 192 -4.51 -7.02 5.91
N SER A 193 -4.48 -5.69 5.95
CA SER A 193 -5.48 -4.86 6.64
C SER A 193 -6.74 -4.58 5.81
N VAL A 194 -6.76 -4.95 4.53
CA VAL A 194 -7.89 -4.72 3.62
C VAL A 194 -8.51 -6.02 3.10
N LYS A 195 -9.61 -5.91 2.35
CA LYS A 195 -10.39 -7.06 1.87
C LYS A 195 -9.60 -7.99 0.96
N PHE A 196 -8.83 -7.44 0.02
CA PHE A 196 -8.02 -8.22 -0.91
C PHE A 196 -6.61 -8.39 -0.35
N LYS A 197 -6.36 -9.55 0.25
CA LYS A 197 -5.06 -9.87 0.85
C LYS A 197 -4.12 -10.39 -0.24
N LEU A 198 -3.00 -9.70 -0.43
CA LEU A 198 -1.96 -10.17 -1.34
C LEU A 198 -1.27 -11.41 -0.75
N THR A 199 -1.29 -12.51 -1.50
CA THR A 199 -0.64 -13.77 -1.15
C THR A 199 0.11 -14.32 -2.37
N GLY A 200 1.10 -15.17 -2.12
CA GLY A 200 1.93 -15.78 -3.15
C GLY A 200 2.52 -14.75 -4.11
N LYS A 201 2.37 -14.99 -5.42
CA LYS A 201 2.92 -14.11 -6.47
C LYS A 201 2.27 -12.73 -6.56
N HIS A 202 1.13 -12.50 -5.91
CA HIS A 202 0.50 -11.18 -5.90
C HIS A 202 1.24 -10.17 -5.00
N ILE A 203 2.08 -10.63 -4.07
CA ILE A 203 2.79 -9.74 -3.13
C ILE A 203 3.77 -8.80 -3.85
N THR A 204 4.34 -9.26 -4.96
CA THR A 204 5.38 -8.51 -5.70
C THR A 204 4.84 -7.77 -6.92
N ILE A 205 3.52 -7.76 -7.13
CA ILE A 205 2.95 -7.10 -8.30
C ILE A 205 2.98 -5.57 -8.13
N ALA A 206 3.24 -4.86 -9.23
CA ALA A 206 3.20 -3.41 -9.22
C ALA A 206 1.77 -2.91 -8.94
N CYS A 207 1.66 -1.83 -8.16
CA CYS A 207 0.37 -1.31 -7.70
C CYS A 207 -0.57 -0.97 -8.87
N ASP A 208 -0.03 -0.42 -9.96
CA ASP A 208 -0.79 0.00 -11.15
C ASP A 208 -1.51 -1.14 -11.86
N LYS A 209 -1.11 -2.39 -11.61
CA LYS A 209 -1.76 -3.58 -12.18
C LYS A 209 -3.13 -3.86 -11.57
N CYS A 210 -3.36 -3.41 -10.33
CA CYS A 210 -4.64 -3.52 -9.65
C CYS A 210 -5.31 -2.16 -9.45
N HIS A 211 -4.51 -1.12 -9.20
CA HIS A 211 -4.91 0.26 -8.97
C HIS A 211 -4.71 1.08 -10.23
N PRO A 212 -5.70 1.18 -11.13
CA PRO A 212 -5.50 1.89 -12.39
C PRO A 212 -5.19 3.37 -12.16
N LEU A 213 -4.32 3.92 -13.00
CA LEU A 213 -4.04 5.34 -13.03
C LEU A 213 -5.23 6.09 -13.66
N ILE A 214 -5.69 7.13 -12.97
CA ILE A 214 -6.74 8.03 -13.42
C ILE A 214 -6.10 9.39 -13.68
N VAL A 215 -6.26 9.91 -14.89
CA VAL A 215 -5.74 11.22 -15.28
C VAL A 215 -6.75 12.30 -14.89
N ASP A 216 -6.34 13.22 -14.04
CA ASP A 216 -7.13 14.39 -13.60
C ASP A 216 -6.50 15.74 -13.97
N ASN A 217 -5.25 15.74 -14.44
CA ASN A 217 -4.49 16.94 -14.81
C ASN A 217 -4.51 18.04 -13.72
N ARG A 218 -4.45 17.67 -12.43
CA ARG A 218 -4.43 18.63 -11.33
C ARG A 218 -3.32 19.68 -11.47
N SER A 219 -2.15 19.30 -11.98
CA SER A 219 -1.10 20.21 -12.40
C SER A 219 -0.20 19.62 -13.50
N GLU A 220 0.68 20.43 -14.09
CA GLU A 220 1.65 19.94 -15.09
C GLU A 220 2.57 18.83 -14.57
N LYS A 221 2.84 18.79 -13.26
CA LYS A 221 3.73 17.80 -12.63
C LYS A 221 2.97 16.73 -11.85
N ASP A 222 1.65 16.84 -11.79
CA ASP A 222 0.76 15.98 -11.01
C ASP A 222 -0.53 15.78 -11.80
N LYS A 223 -0.46 14.88 -12.79
CA LYS A 223 -1.52 14.72 -13.81
C LYS A 223 -2.44 13.54 -13.53
N ASP A 224 -2.02 12.61 -12.69
CA ASP A 224 -2.72 11.36 -12.48
C ASP A 224 -2.57 10.87 -11.03
N TYR A 225 -3.41 9.91 -10.68
CA TYR A 225 -3.38 9.26 -9.39
C TYR A 225 -3.83 7.81 -9.50
N LEU A 226 -3.36 6.97 -8.57
CA LEU A 226 -3.81 5.58 -8.47
C LEU A 226 -5.22 5.53 -7.86
N LYS A 227 -6.14 4.83 -8.52
CA LYS A 227 -7.45 4.51 -7.94
C LYS A 227 -7.27 3.47 -6.83
N LEU A 228 -7.36 3.87 -5.57
CA LEU A 228 -7.15 3.01 -4.40
C LEU A 228 -8.42 2.33 -3.89
N THR A 229 -9.59 2.89 -4.20
CA THR A 229 -10.88 2.40 -3.70
C THR A 229 -11.83 1.97 -4.81
N GLY A 230 -12.81 1.13 -4.47
CA GLY A 230 -13.86 0.71 -5.40
C GLY A 230 -13.33 -0.12 -6.58
N ILE A 231 -12.26 -0.90 -6.37
CA ILE A 231 -11.75 -1.84 -7.38
C ILE A 231 -12.53 -3.15 -7.26
N GLN A 232 -13.14 -3.58 -8.36
CA GLN A 232 -13.62 -4.95 -8.50
C GLN A 232 -12.43 -5.85 -8.82
N SER A 233 -11.94 -6.55 -7.81
CA SER A 233 -10.84 -7.52 -7.94
C SER A 233 -11.01 -8.67 -6.95
N ALA A 234 -12.25 -9.00 -6.58
CA ALA A 234 -12.52 -9.99 -5.54
C ALA A 234 -12.39 -11.43 -6.04
N LYS A 235 -12.44 -11.65 -7.35
CA LYS A 235 -12.40 -12.99 -7.95
C LYS A 235 -11.23 -13.12 -8.92
N CYS A 236 -10.70 -14.34 -9.05
CA CYS A 236 -9.61 -14.62 -9.98
C CYS A 236 -9.94 -14.20 -11.41
N LEU A 237 -11.19 -14.36 -11.84
CA LEU A 237 -11.67 -14.03 -13.18
C LEU A 237 -11.78 -12.52 -13.46
N ASP A 238 -11.72 -11.67 -12.43
CA ASP A 238 -11.70 -10.22 -12.60
C ASP A 238 -10.38 -9.76 -13.26
N CYS A 239 -9.32 -10.59 -13.16
CA CYS A 239 -7.99 -10.29 -13.71
C CYS A 239 -7.46 -11.40 -14.64
N HIS A 240 -7.82 -12.65 -14.40
CA HIS A 240 -7.32 -13.80 -15.14
C HIS A 240 -8.35 -14.37 -16.09
N LYS A 241 -7.91 -14.63 -17.32
CA LYS A 241 -8.72 -15.33 -18.31
C LYS A 241 -8.78 -16.83 -17.97
N ASP A 242 -9.99 -17.39 -17.96
CA ASP A 242 -10.16 -18.83 -17.82
C ASP A 242 -9.65 -19.58 -19.07
N VAL A 243 -8.63 -20.42 -18.87
CA VAL A 243 -8.07 -21.30 -19.91
C VAL A 243 -8.85 -22.61 -20.06
N HIS A 244 -9.75 -22.91 -19.12
CA HIS A 244 -10.56 -24.12 -19.13
C HIS A 244 -11.86 -23.98 -19.91
N ASN A 245 -12.19 -22.77 -20.41
CA ASN A 245 -13.40 -22.47 -21.17
C ASN A 245 -14.68 -22.86 -20.40
N SER A 246 -14.77 -22.41 -19.14
CA SER A 246 -15.90 -22.57 -18.22
C SER A 246 -16.23 -24.00 -17.79
N LYS A 247 -15.40 -24.99 -18.15
CA LYS A 247 -15.65 -26.41 -17.85
C LYS A 247 -15.68 -26.75 -16.35
N PHE A 248 -14.97 -25.99 -15.53
CA PHE A 248 -14.84 -26.26 -14.09
C PHE A 248 -15.52 -25.20 -13.21
N GLY A 249 -16.32 -24.31 -13.81
CA GLY A 249 -16.91 -23.18 -13.11
C GLY A 249 -15.88 -22.08 -12.77
N GLN A 250 -16.24 -21.20 -11.84
CA GLN A 250 -15.45 -20.01 -11.50
C GLN A 250 -14.59 -20.17 -10.23
N ASN A 251 -14.68 -21.31 -9.54
CA ASN A 251 -13.91 -21.56 -8.32
C ASN A 251 -12.49 -22.02 -8.65
N CYS A 252 -11.64 -21.08 -9.08
CA CYS A 252 -10.24 -21.36 -9.41
C CYS A 252 -9.47 -21.89 -8.19
N GLU A 253 -9.77 -21.37 -7.00
CA GLU A 253 -9.15 -21.68 -5.71
C GLU A 253 -9.37 -23.14 -5.27
N GLY A 254 -10.38 -23.81 -5.82
CA GLY A 254 -10.59 -25.23 -5.59
C GLY A 254 -9.51 -26.12 -6.19
N CYS A 255 -8.68 -25.58 -7.09
CA CYS A 255 -7.60 -26.32 -7.75
C CYS A 255 -6.28 -25.56 -7.72
N HIS A 256 -6.29 -24.25 -7.91
CA HIS A 256 -5.09 -23.42 -8.00
C HIS A 256 -4.90 -22.57 -6.75
N ASP A 257 -3.65 -22.23 -6.45
CA ASP A 257 -3.30 -21.27 -5.40
C ASP A 257 -2.64 -20.01 -5.99
N THR A 258 -2.36 -19.05 -5.12
CA THR A 258 -1.71 -17.79 -5.51
C THR A 258 -0.20 -17.91 -5.70
N ASP A 259 0.42 -19.08 -5.39
CA ASP A 259 1.83 -19.36 -5.65
C ASP A 259 2.05 -19.77 -7.12
N GLY A 260 1.05 -20.37 -7.76
CA GLY A 260 0.98 -20.44 -9.22
C GLY A 260 -0.02 -21.43 -9.80
N TRP A 261 -0.44 -21.16 -11.04
CA TRP A 261 -1.39 -21.98 -11.79
C TRP A 261 -0.97 -23.44 -12.02
N SER A 262 0.33 -23.74 -11.99
CA SER A 262 0.85 -25.12 -12.11
C SER A 262 0.70 -25.94 -10.84
N ASN A 263 0.52 -25.29 -9.69
CA ASN A 263 0.29 -25.93 -8.41
C ASN A 263 -1.19 -26.28 -8.32
N VAL A 264 -1.53 -27.50 -8.75
CA VAL A 264 -2.89 -28.00 -8.71
C VAL A 264 -3.07 -28.89 -7.50
N ALA A 265 -4.11 -28.65 -6.70
CA ALA A 265 -4.54 -29.54 -5.62
C ALA A 265 -4.97 -30.90 -6.18
N ARG A 266 -4.02 -31.85 -6.26
CA ARG A 266 -4.20 -33.14 -6.95
C ARG A 266 -5.20 -34.07 -6.27
N GLY A 267 -5.37 -33.95 -4.96
CA GLY A 267 -6.08 -34.94 -4.14
C GLY A 267 -7.61 -34.95 -4.26
N GLN A 268 -8.22 -33.94 -4.88
CA GLN A 268 -9.69 -33.77 -4.87
C GLN A 268 -10.30 -33.50 -6.25
N PHE A 269 -9.56 -33.78 -7.33
CA PHE A 269 -10.09 -33.53 -8.67
C PHE A 269 -11.13 -34.57 -9.10
N ASP A 270 -12.35 -34.11 -9.33
CA ASP A 270 -13.48 -34.91 -9.79
C ASP A 270 -13.42 -35.17 -11.31
N HIS A 271 -13.02 -36.39 -11.68
CA HIS A 271 -12.91 -36.82 -13.06
C HIS A 271 -14.24 -36.93 -13.80
N SER A 272 -15.39 -36.94 -13.09
CA SER A 272 -16.72 -36.92 -13.73
C SER A 272 -16.97 -35.63 -14.53
N LYS A 273 -16.23 -34.56 -14.21
CA LYS A 273 -16.27 -33.28 -14.93
C LYS A 273 -15.42 -33.27 -16.20
N THR A 274 -14.72 -34.37 -16.51
CA THR A 274 -13.90 -34.50 -17.71
C THR A 274 -14.58 -35.37 -18.76
N ARG A 275 -13.93 -35.52 -19.91
CA ARG A 275 -14.40 -36.43 -20.97
C ARG A 275 -14.08 -37.90 -20.68
N PHE A 276 -13.34 -38.18 -19.61
CA PHE A 276 -12.99 -39.54 -19.20
C PHE A 276 -13.31 -39.70 -17.71
N ALA A 277 -14.57 -40.03 -17.42
CA ALA A 277 -14.99 -40.36 -16.07
C ALA A 277 -14.30 -41.66 -15.63
N LEU A 278 -13.67 -41.65 -14.45
CA LEU A 278 -13.04 -42.84 -13.90
C LEU A 278 -14.11 -43.78 -13.33
N LEU A 279 -14.54 -44.74 -14.15
CA LEU A 279 -15.54 -45.75 -13.80
C LEU A 279 -14.88 -47.11 -13.50
N GLY A 280 -15.55 -47.91 -12.67
CA GLY A 280 -15.11 -49.27 -12.32
C GLY A 280 -13.69 -49.29 -11.74
N ALA A 281 -12.83 -50.15 -12.27
CA ALA A 281 -11.44 -50.30 -11.84
C ALA A 281 -10.59 -49.04 -12.07
N HIS A 282 -10.94 -48.20 -13.05
CA HIS A 282 -10.19 -46.97 -13.34
C HIS A 282 -10.24 -45.95 -12.19
N SER A 283 -11.28 -46.00 -11.34
CA SER A 283 -11.41 -45.12 -10.16
C SER A 283 -10.31 -45.32 -9.12
N ARG A 284 -9.59 -46.46 -9.17
CA ARG A 284 -8.52 -46.82 -8.23
C ARG A 284 -7.12 -46.66 -8.82
N VAL A 285 -7.01 -46.19 -10.07
CA VAL A 285 -5.72 -46.02 -10.75
C VAL A 285 -5.03 -44.76 -10.22
N ALA A 286 -3.77 -44.90 -9.81
CA ALA A 286 -2.95 -43.77 -9.39
C ALA A 286 -2.80 -42.73 -10.51
N CYS A 287 -2.85 -41.44 -10.16
CA CYS A 287 -2.86 -40.34 -11.12
C CYS A 287 -1.70 -40.41 -12.12
N GLU A 288 -0.51 -40.80 -11.66
CA GLU A 288 0.73 -40.83 -12.44
C GLU A 288 0.73 -41.89 -13.53
N LYS A 289 -0.18 -42.87 -13.46
CA LYS A 289 -0.35 -43.88 -14.51
C LYS A 289 -0.95 -43.29 -15.78
N CYS A 290 -1.69 -42.19 -15.67
CA CYS A 290 -2.25 -41.45 -16.80
C CYS A 290 -1.53 -40.11 -17.00
N HIS A 291 -1.21 -39.40 -15.92
CA HIS A 291 -0.67 -38.04 -15.95
C HIS A 291 0.80 -37.99 -15.51
N THR A 292 1.71 -37.82 -16.46
CA THR A 292 3.14 -37.70 -16.14
C THR A 292 3.41 -36.42 -15.32
N PRO A 293 4.06 -36.51 -14.15
CA PRO A 293 4.44 -35.34 -13.37
C PRO A 293 5.24 -34.33 -14.20
N GLY A 294 4.89 -33.04 -14.08
CA GLY A 294 5.54 -31.95 -14.81
C GLY A 294 5.11 -31.79 -16.27
N LYS A 295 4.19 -32.61 -16.78
CA LYS A 295 3.59 -32.43 -18.11
C LYS A 295 2.16 -31.88 -18.03
N PRO A 296 1.70 -31.10 -19.03
CA PRO A 296 0.31 -30.67 -19.12
C PRO A 296 -0.65 -31.85 -19.15
N PHE A 297 -1.81 -31.71 -18.51
CA PHE A 297 -2.89 -32.71 -18.46
C PHE A 297 -3.66 -32.86 -19.80
N LYS A 298 -3.07 -32.48 -20.95
CA LYS A 298 -3.70 -32.46 -22.27
C LYS A 298 -3.05 -33.48 -23.21
N GLY A 299 -3.86 -34.06 -24.10
CA GLY A 299 -3.36 -34.85 -25.24
C GLY A 299 -3.25 -36.36 -25.00
N LEU A 300 -3.75 -36.86 -23.87
CA LEU A 300 -3.94 -38.29 -23.67
C LEU A 300 -5.04 -38.80 -24.62
N LYS A 301 -4.74 -39.88 -25.33
CA LYS A 301 -5.75 -40.66 -26.06
C LYS A 301 -6.44 -41.58 -25.06
N TYR A 302 -7.76 -41.69 -25.14
CA TYR A 302 -8.58 -42.47 -24.21
C TYR A 302 -9.85 -43.01 -24.86
N GLU A 303 -9.98 -42.89 -26.19
CA GLU A 303 -11.21 -43.22 -26.92
C GLU A 303 -11.38 -44.73 -27.07
N LYS A 304 -10.27 -45.48 -27.09
CA LYS A 304 -10.26 -46.94 -27.19
C LYS A 304 -9.52 -47.53 -25.99
N CYS A 305 -9.93 -48.73 -25.55
CA CYS A 305 -9.19 -49.46 -24.51
C CYS A 305 -7.70 -49.63 -24.89
N GLN A 306 -7.41 -49.80 -26.18
CA GLN A 306 -6.05 -50.00 -26.68
C GLN A 306 -5.17 -48.73 -26.64
N ASP A 307 -5.75 -47.55 -26.40
CA ASP A 307 -4.97 -46.33 -26.22
C ASP A 307 -4.10 -46.40 -24.95
N CYS A 308 -4.52 -47.19 -23.96
CA CYS A 308 -3.82 -47.39 -22.69
C CYS A 308 -3.41 -48.86 -22.45
N HIS A 309 -4.27 -49.80 -22.83
CA HIS A 309 -4.07 -51.22 -22.58
C HIS A 309 -3.52 -51.93 -23.82
N ARG A 310 -2.65 -52.90 -23.62
CA ARG A 310 -2.19 -53.74 -24.73
C ARG A 310 -3.24 -54.81 -25.00
N ASP A 311 -3.45 -55.14 -26.27
CA ASP A 311 -4.26 -56.31 -26.63
C ASP A 311 -3.55 -57.59 -26.16
N TYR A 312 -4.14 -58.22 -25.15
CA TYR A 312 -3.69 -59.49 -24.58
C TYR A 312 -3.96 -60.66 -25.54
N HIS A 313 -4.97 -60.56 -26.40
CA HIS A 313 -5.40 -61.61 -27.32
C HIS A 313 -4.67 -61.61 -28.66
N LYS A 314 -3.85 -60.60 -28.95
CA LYS A 314 -3.01 -60.52 -30.15
C LYS A 314 -3.78 -60.66 -31.46
N GLY A 315 -4.93 -60.02 -31.54
CA GLY A 315 -5.75 -59.98 -32.76
C GLY A 315 -6.53 -61.26 -33.05
N GLN A 316 -6.57 -62.23 -32.12
CA GLN A 316 -7.35 -63.47 -32.29
C GLN A 316 -8.84 -63.21 -32.59
N PHE A 317 -9.38 -62.05 -32.20
CA PHE A 317 -10.78 -61.69 -32.40
C PHE A 317 -11.02 -60.67 -33.54
N ALA A 318 -10.01 -60.38 -34.37
CA ALA A 318 -10.11 -59.37 -35.42
C ALA A 318 -11.23 -59.64 -36.45
N SER A 319 -11.66 -60.89 -36.60
CA SER A 319 -12.75 -61.29 -37.50
C SER A 319 -14.13 -61.27 -36.85
N ARG A 320 -14.25 -60.96 -35.55
CA ARG A 320 -15.56 -60.78 -34.89
C ARG A 320 -16.22 -59.48 -35.33
N LEU A 321 -17.48 -59.31 -34.94
CA LEU A 321 -18.18 -58.03 -35.00
C LEU A 321 -17.30 -56.94 -34.36
N GLN A 322 -17.34 -55.70 -34.85
CA GLN A 322 -16.48 -54.58 -34.40
C GLN A 322 -14.97 -54.89 -34.30
N ALA A 323 -14.48 -55.92 -35.00
CA ALA A 323 -13.10 -56.39 -34.97
C ALA A 323 -12.58 -56.82 -33.58
N GLY A 324 -13.48 -57.32 -32.71
CA GLY A 324 -13.10 -57.81 -31.38
C GLY A 324 -12.76 -56.68 -30.42
N ALA A 325 -13.59 -55.64 -30.43
CA ALA A 325 -13.46 -54.52 -29.54
C ALA A 325 -13.58 -54.99 -28.08
N CYS A 326 -12.77 -54.44 -27.18
CA CYS A 326 -12.57 -55.01 -25.84
C CYS A 326 -13.88 -55.05 -25.03
N GLU A 327 -14.79 -54.13 -25.30
CA GLU A 327 -16.04 -53.86 -24.60
C GLU A 327 -17.12 -54.89 -24.95
N GLU A 328 -16.94 -55.65 -26.03
CA GLU A 328 -17.81 -56.80 -26.37
C GLU A 328 -17.74 -57.89 -25.28
N CYS A 329 -16.58 -58.04 -24.65
CA CYS A 329 -16.30 -59.11 -23.71
C CYS A 329 -15.93 -58.60 -22.31
N HIS A 330 -15.38 -57.40 -22.18
CA HIS A 330 -14.87 -56.87 -20.93
C HIS A 330 -15.62 -55.61 -20.50
N THR A 331 -15.43 -55.24 -19.24
CA THR A 331 -16.08 -54.07 -18.64
C THR A 331 -15.01 -53.20 -18.00
N VAL A 332 -15.36 -51.94 -17.72
CA VAL A 332 -14.50 -51.04 -16.96
C VAL A 332 -14.24 -51.51 -15.52
N ASP A 333 -15.02 -52.46 -15.00
CA ASP A 333 -14.84 -53.08 -13.68
C ASP A 333 -13.71 -54.12 -13.67
N GLY A 334 -13.39 -54.69 -14.83
CA GLY A 334 -12.31 -55.66 -14.99
C GLY A 334 -12.41 -56.52 -16.25
N TYR A 335 -11.32 -57.22 -16.54
CA TYR A 335 -11.24 -58.20 -17.64
C TYR A 335 -11.84 -59.56 -17.29
N LEU A 336 -12.00 -59.86 -16.00
CA LEU A 336 -12.58 -61.11 -15.51
C LEU A 336 -13.69 -60.81 -14.48
N PRO A 337 -14.82 -61.53 -14.52
CA PRO A 337 -15.20 -62.49 -15.57
C PRO A 337 -15.52 -61.78 -16.90
N THR A 338 -15.45 -62.53 -18.00
CA THR A 338 -15.90 -62.04 -19.31
C THR A 338 -17.44 -61.95 -19.34
N ARG A 339 -17.98 -60.99 -20.10
CA ARG A 339 -19.40 -60.89 -20.46
C ARG A 339 -19.80 -61.92 -21.53
N PHE A 340 -18.82 -62.58 -22.16
CA PHE A 340 -19.09 -63.63 -23.15
C PHE A 340 -19.77 -64.83 -22.47
N SER A 341 -21.08 -64.97 -22.74
CA SER A 341 -21.93 -65.92 -22.05
C SER A 341 -21.95 -67.28 -22.75
N VAL A 342 -22.46 -68.30 -22.05
CA VAL A 342 -22.75 -69.61 -22.64
C VAL A 342 -23.73 -69.49 -23.82
N ALA A 343 -24.69 -68.57 -23.76
CA ALA A 343 -25.59 -68.29 -24.87
C ALA A 343 -24.84 -67.74 -26.10
N ALA A 344 -23.91 -66.80 -25.90
CA ALA A 344 -23.06 -66.29 -26.98
C ALA A 344 -22.14 -67.39 -27.56
N HIS A 345 -21.73 -68.36 -26.74
CA HIS A 345 -20.96 -69.52 -27.22
C HIS A 345 -21.78 -70.42 -28.17
N ALA A 346 -23.10 -70.50 -28.00
CA ALA A 346 -23.97 -71.29 -28.87
C ALA A 346 -24.06 -70.74 -30.30
N GLU A 347 -23.71 -69.47 -30.50
CA GLU A 347 -23.67 -68.81 -31.81
C GLU A 347 -22.32 -69.00 -32.54
N THR A 348 -21.36 -69.67 -31.90
CA THR A 348 -20.05 -69.99 -32.51
C THR A 348 -20.09 -71.29 -33.30
N LYS A 349 -18.99 -71.63 -33.97
CA LYS A 349 -18.85 -72.93 -34.67
C LYS A 349 -18.80 -74.13 -33.72
N TYR A 350 -18.64 -73.89 -32.41
CA TYR A 350 -18.61 -74.94 -31.40
C TYR A 350 -19.63 -74.66 -30.28
N PRO A 351 -20.94 -74.92 -30.48
CA PRO A 351 -21.92 -74.78 -29.41
C PRO A 351 -21.64 -75.77 -28.26
N LEU A 352 -21.59 -75.28 -27.01
CA LEU A 352 -21.40 -76.15 -25.84
C LEU A 352 -22.66 -77.00 -25.59
N GLN A 353 -22.51 -78.32 -25.60
CA GLN A 353 -23.62 -79.27 -25.39
C GLN A 353 -23.26 -80.32 -24.35
N GLY A 354 -24.29 -80.87 -23.68
CA GLY A 354 -24.13 -81.90 -22.64
C GLY A 354 -23.20 -81.44 -21.53
N SER A 355 -22.30 -82.32 -21.10
CA SER A 355 -21.36 -82.06 -19.99
C SER A 355 -20.44 -80.86 -20.20
N HIS A 356 -20.23 -80.38 -21.44
CA HIS A 356 -19.39 -79.21 -21.72
C HIS A 356 -19.96 -77.89 -21.17
N LEU A 357 -21.27 -77.83 -20.89
CA LEU A 357 -21.90 -76.66 -20.25
C LEU A 357 -21.44 -76.45 -18.79
N ALA A 358 -20.96 -77.50 -18.13
CA ALA A 358 -20.54 -77.49 -16.73
C ALA A 358 -19.02 -77.32 -16.54
N ILE A 359 -18.25 -77.18 -17.64
CA ILE A 359 -16.80 -77.06 -17.61
C ILE A 359 -16.39 -75.58 -17.63
N ALA A 360 -15.40 -75.21 -16.81
CA ALA A 360 -14.85 -73.87 -16.79
C ALA A 360 -14.16 -73.53 -18.13
N CYS A 361 -14.34 -72.30 -18.62
CA CYS A 361 -13.85 -71.87 -19.94
C CYS A 361 -12.33 -72.08 -20.13
N ASN A 362 -11.54 -71.94 -19.05
CA ASN A 362 -10.09 -72.11 -19.07
C ASN A 362 -9.61 -73.56 -19.24
N ALA A 363 -10.50 -74.56 -19.10
CA ALA A 363 -10.15 -75.95 -19.41
C ALA A 363 -9.91 -76.14 -20.91
N CYS A 364 -10.65 -75.41 -21.76
CA CYS A 364 -10.51 -75.43 -23.22
C CYS A 364 -9.67 -74.26 -23.74
N HIS A 365 -9.83 -73.07 -23.15
CA HIS A 365 -9.08 -71.85 -23.50
C HIS A 365 -7.87 -71.71 -22.57
N GLN A 366 -6.85 -72.50 -22.85
CA GLN A 366 -5.64 -72.59 -22.04
C GLN A 366 -4.66 -71.47 -22.36
N LYS A 367 -3.84 -71.13 -21.37
CA LYS A 367 -2.71 -70.20 -21.57
C LYS A 367 -1.69 -70.84 -22.51
N GLU A 368 -1.22 -70.07 -23.48
CA GLU A 368 -0.17 -70.46 -24.42
C GLU A 368 0.88 -69.34 -24.51
N LEU A 369 2.15 -69.72 -24.65
CA LEU A 369 3.24 -68.80 -24.93
C LEU A 369 3.36 -68.62 -26.44
N LEU A 370 3.19 -67.38 -26.92
CA LEU A 370 3.48 -67.05 -28.31
C LEU A 370 4.99 -66.81 -28.51
N THR A 371 5.45 -66.86 -29.76
CA THR A 371 6.82 -66.52 -30.16
C THR A 371 7.23 -65.16 -29.58
N GLY A 372 8.32 -65.15 -28.80
CA GLY A 372 8.80 -63.96 -28.07
C GLY A 372 8.40 -63.89 -26.59
N ASN A 373 8.07 -65.02 -25.94
CA ASN A 373 7.78 -65.14 -24.50
C ASN A 373 6.60 -64.28 -24.01
N VAL A 374 5.56 -64.09 -24.85
CA VAL A 374 4.35 -63.38 -24.44
C VAL A 374 3.25 -64.39 -24.13
N GLU A 375 2.81 -64.44 -22.87
CA GLU A 375 1.66 -65.24 -22.45
C GLU A 375 0.35 -64.66 -23.02
N THR A 376 -0.46 -65.51 -23.65
CA THR A 376 -1.84 -65.21 -24.03
C THR A 376 -2.74 -66.42 -23.73
N ILE A 377 -4.05 -66.27 -23.89
CA ILE A 377 -4.97 -67.42 -23.95
C ILE A 377 -5.30 -67.67 -25.42
N LYS A 378 -5.10 -68.90 -25.89
CA LYS A 378 -5.44 -69.28 -27.25
C LYS A 378 -6.89 -69.71 -27.34
N PHE A 379 -7.65 -69.00 -28.14
CA PHE A 379 -9.03 -69.34 -28.46
C PHE A 379 -9.03 -70.17 -29.75
N LYS A 380 -9.55 -71.39 -29.66
CA LYS A 380 -9.82 -72.24 -30.82
C LYS A 380 -11.25 -71.94 -31.25
N PHE A 381 -11.41 -71.50 -32.50
CA PHE A 381 -12.70 -71.07 -33.07
C PHE A 381 -13.34 -72.16 -33.92
#